data_AF-A0A3N5F2M8-F1
#
_entry.id   AF-A0A3N5F2M8-F1
#
_cell.length_a   1.000
_cell.length_b   1.000
_cell.length_c   1.000
_cell.angle_alpha   90.00
_cell.angle_beta   90.00
_cell.angle_gamma   90.00
#
_symmetry.space_group_name_H-M   'P 1'
#
loop_
_entity.id
_entity.type
_entity.pdbx_description
1 polymer ?
#
loop_
_entity_poly.entity_id
_entity_poly.type
_entity_poly.pdbx_seq_one_letter_code
_entity_poly.pdbx_strand_id
1 'polypeptide(L)'
;MKKKIKLSETENDNMLAEYDFTEKKGVRGKYYRAYRQGHTVKIYQNGETVSVQYFTSEDGSVMLDPDVRKYFQDSEAVNTALRSLIAIIQHNPEYNNIIKKSLTLE
;
A
#
# COMPACT_ATOMS: atom_id res chain seq x y z
N MET A 1 46.32 -15.87 -25.16
CA MET A 1 46.65 -15.87 -23.72
C MET A 1 45.53 -15.14 -22.98
N LYS A 2 44.68 -15.85 -22.22
CA LYS A 2 43.57 -15.22 -21.47
C LYS A 2 44.11 -14.82 -20.10
N LYS A 3 44.22 -13.51 -19.86
CA LYS A 3 44.66 -12.94 -18.58
C LYS A 3 43.56 -13.23 -17.55
N LYS A 4 43.84 -14.13 -16.59
CA LYS A 4 43.00 -14.31 -15.40
C LYS A 4 43.02 -12.99 -14.63
N ILE A 5 41.88 -12.30 -14.59
CA ILE A 5 41.67 -11.16 -13.73
C ILE A 5 41.57 -11.72 -12.32
N LYS A 6 42.63 -11.52 -11.53
CA LYS A 6 42.67 -11.83 -10.11
C LYS A 6 41.78 -10.79 -9.44
N LEU A 7 40.58 -11.19 -8.98
CA LEU A 7 39.80 -10.34 -8.09
C LEU A 7 40.65 -10.15 -6.83
N SER A 8 41.08 -8.92 -6.61
CA SER A 8 41.77 -8.52 -5.39
C SER A 8 40.80 -8.66 -4.23
N GLU A 9 41.09 -9.60 -3.34
CA GLU A 9 40.57 -9.66 -1.99
C GLU A 9 41.00 -8.38 -1.27
N THR A 10 40.16 -7.33 -1.33
CA THR A 10 40.26 -6.23 -0.40
C THR A 10 39.55 -6.65 0.88
N GLU A 11 40.38 -6.86 1.89
CA GLU A 11 40.05 -7.17 3.27
C GLU A 11 38.99 -6.19 3.82
N ASN A 12 37.99 -6.77 4.49
CA ASN A 12 36.92 -6.12 5.27
C ASN A 12 35.70 -5.58 4.52
N ASP A 13 35.23 -6.26 3.46
CA ASP A 13 33.85 -6.14 2.96
C ASP A 13 32.91 -7.10 3.72
N ASN A 14 33.05 -7.17 5.04
CA ASN A 14 32.20 -8.03 5.86
C ASN A 14 30.96 -7.24 6.26
N MET A 15 29.79 -7.66 5.75
CA MET A 15 28.51 -7.20 6.28
C MET A 15 28.54 -7.28 7.81
N LEU A 16 28.11 -6.22 8.51
CA LEU A 16 28.01 -6.26 9.96
C LEU A 16 27.11 -7.44 10.37
N ALA A 17 27.47 -8.13 11.46
CA ALA A 17 26.76 -9.32 11.93
C ALA A 17 25.24 -9.09 12.13
N GLU A 18 24.82 -7.85 12.40
CA GLU A 18 23.41 -7.45 12.50
C GLU A 18 22.61 -7.53 11.19
N TYR A 19 23.29 -7.47 10.04
CA TYR A 19 22.74 -7.65 8.70
C TYR A 19 22.94 -9.07 8.16
N ASP A 20 23.30 -10.05 9.00
CA ASP A 20 23.26 -11.45 8.62
C ASP A 20 21.81 -11.96 8.65
N PHE A 21 21.26 -12.21 7.46
CA PHE A 21 19.90 -12.75 7.27
C PHE A 21 19.90 -14.24 6.93
N THR A 22 21.04 -14.93 6.95
CA THR A 22 21.13 -16.34 6.54
C THR A 22 20.24 -17.27 7.36
N GLU A 23 20.08 -17.00 8.66
CA GLU A 23 19.19 -17.75 9.55
C GLU A 23 17.74 -17.24 9.56
N LYS A 24 17.45 -16.10 8.90
CA LYS A 24 16.13 -15.46 8.94
C LYS A 24 15.29 -15.86 7.72
N LYS A 25 14.12 -16.46 7.96
CA LYS A 25 13.10 -16.68 6.92
C LYS A 25 12.23 -15.43 6.76
N GLY A 26 12.39 -14.73 5.64
CA GLY A 26 11.52 -13.60 5.29
C GLY A 26 10.10 -14.06 4.96
N VAL A 27 9.09 -13.40 5.56
CA VAL A 27 7.67 -13.61 5.20
C VAL A 27 7.25 -12.54 4.21
N ARG A 28 6.99 -12.96 2.96
CA ARG A 28 6.49 -12.05 1.92
C ARG A 28 5.12 -11.48 2.36
N GLY A 29 5.00 -10.16 2.35
CA GLY A 29 3.75 -9.46 2.65
C GLY A 29 3.44 -9.20 4.13
N LYS A 30 4.35 -9.50 5.08
CA LYS A 30 4.12 -9.28 6.52
C LYS A 30 3.64 -7.86 6.87
N TYR A 31 4.17 -6.84 6.19
CA TYR A 31 3.85 -5.43 6.44
C TYR A 31 2.96 -4.79 5.36
N TYR A 32 2.35 -5.60 4.49
CA TYR A 32 1.55 -5.12 3.36
C TYR A 32 0.39 -4.20 3.80
N ARG A 33 -0.34 -4.59 4.85
CA ARG A 33 -1.47 -3.79 5.38
C ARG A 33 -1.01 -2.47 6.00
N ALA A 34 0.10 -2.48 6.75
CA ALA A 34 0.67 -1.29 7.35
C ALA A 34 1.19 -0.32 6.29
N TYR A 35 1.79 -0.83 5.22
CA TYR A 35 2.21 -0.02 4.07
C TYR A 35 1.02 0.68 3.39
N ARG A 36 -0.15 0.02 3.31
CA ARG A 36 -1.38 0.60 2.74
C ARG A 36 -2.02 1.71 3.58
N GLN A 37 -1.75 1.78 4.88
CA GLN A 37 -2.15 2.92 5.72
C GLN A 37 -1.34 4.19 5.38
N GLY A 38 -0.31 4.00 4.56
CA GLY A 38 0.64 4.97 4.08
C GLY A 38 1.56 5.50 5.17
N HIS A 39 2.67 6.07 4.71
CA HIS A 39 3.79 6.40 5.56
C HIS A 39 4.53 7.59 4.98
N THR A 40 5.18 8.32 5.89
CA THR A 40 5.98 9.48 5.55
C THR A 40 7.44 9.08 5.48
N VAL A 41 8.07 9.22 4.31
CA VAL A 41 9.51 9.06 4.18
C VAL A 41 10.14 10.45 4.28
N LYS A 42 11.00 10.64 5.28
CA LYS A 42 11.81 11.86 5.45
C LYS A 42 13.22 11.57 4.97
N ILE A 43 13.64 12.22 3.88
CA ILE A 43 15.01 12.12 3.36
C ILE A 43 15.78 13.37 3.81
N TYR A 44 16.89 13.15 4.52
CA TYR A 44 17.79 14.20 4.96
C TYR A 44 19.04 14.20 4.07
N GLN A 45 19.40 15.36 3.51
CA GLN A 45 20.66 15.55 2.80
C GLN A 45 21.42 16.72 3.46
N ASN A 46 22.68 16.50 3.84
CA ASN A 46 23.57 17.51 4.41
C ASN A 46 23.01 18.34 5.59
N GLY A 47 22.20 17.73 6.45
CA GLY A 47 21.67 18.39 7.66
C GLY A 47 20.40 19.20 7.46
N GLU A 48 19.86 19.30 6.25
CA GLU A 48 18.55 19.89 5.98
C GLU A 48 17.57 18.86 5.39
N THR A 49 16.28 19.04 5.70
CA THR A 49 15.20 18.13 5.30
C THR A 49 14.78 18.47 3.88
N VAL A 50 15.05 17.61 2.89
CA VAL A 50 14.84 17.98 1.48
C VAL A 50 13.58 17.36 0.85
N SER A 51 12.97 16.33 1.42
CA SER A 51 11.65 15.88 0.93
C SER A 51 10.88 15.06 1.94
N VAL A 52 9.64 15.47 2.19
CA VAL A 52 8.60 14.70 2.89
C VAL A 52 7.70 14.14 1.79
N GLN A 53 7.95 12.91 1.37
CA GLN A 53 7.12 12.25 0.37
C GLN A 53 6.07 11.40 1.08
N TYR A 54 4.81 11.77 0.88
CA TYR A 54 3.66 11.01 1.35
C TYR A 54 3.42 9.84 0.40
N PHE A 55 3.62 8.62 0.90
CA PHE A 55 3.23 7.40 0.19
C PHE A 55 1.79 6.96 0.52
N THR A 56 1.04 7.80 1.25
CA THR A 56 -0.41 7.70 1.42
C THR A 56 -1.10 8.25 0.17
N SER A 57 -2.05 7.48 -0.37
CA SER A 57 -3.20 8.03 -1.09
C SER A 57 -3.70 9.33 -0.42
N GLU A 58 -3.93 10.39 -1.20
CA GLU A 58 -4.63 11.60 -0.71
C GLU A 58 -5.94 11.22 0.01
N ASP A 59 -6.44 12.09 0.89
CA ASP A 59 -7.69 11.81 1.61
C ASP A 59 -8.81 11.44 0.62
N GLY A 60 -9.41 10.26 0.81
CA GLY A 60 -10.40 9.68 -0.10
C GLY A 60 -9.86 8.76 -1.23
N SER A 61 -8.55 8.59 -1.38
CA SER A 61 -7.99 7.66 -2.38
C SER A 61 -7.85 6.23 -1.83
N VAL A 62 -8.38 5.26 -2.58
CA VAL A 62 -8.41 3.83 -2.20
C VAL A 62 -7.65 3.02 -3.25
N MET A 63 -6.64 2.27 -2.80
CA MET A 63 -5.88 1.38 -3.68
C MET A 63 -6.66 0.10 -3.97
N LEU A 64 -6.89 -0.20 -5.26
CA LEU A 64 -7.53 -1.44 -5.68
C LEU A 64 -6.60 -2.64 -5.52
N ASP A 65 -7.16 -3.73 -4.99
CA ASP A 65 -6.45 -4.99 -4.88
C ASP A 65 -6.26 -5.66 -6.26
N PRO A 66 -5.20 -6.46 -6.47
CA PRO A 66 -4.87 -7.02 -7.78
C PRO A 66 -5.95 -7.92 -8.38
N ASP A 67 -6.73 -8.59 -7.53
CA ASP A 67 -7.89 -9.40 -7.93
C ASP A 67 -9.07 -8.52 -8.36
N VAL A 68 -9.33 -7.42 -7.67
CA VAL A 68 -10.37 -6.44 -8.04
C VAL A 68 -10.02 -5.72 -9.35
N ARG A 69 -8.74 -5.41 -9.58
CA ARG A 69 -8.26 -4.77 -10.82
C ARG A 69 -8.54 -5.60 -12.08
N LYS A 70 -8.70 -6.91 -11.95
CA LYS A 70 -9.08 -7.80 -13.07
C LYS A 70 -10.46 -7.47 -13.64
N TYR A 71 -11.32 -6.88 -12.80
CA TYR A 71 -12.70 -6.53 -13.15
C TYR A 71 -12.88 -5.03 -13.32
N PHE A 72 -12.17 -4.21 -12.54
CA PHE A 72 -12.25 -2.75 -12.59
C PHE A 72 -10.86 -2.14 -12.82
N GLN A 73 -10.67 -1.56 -14.01
CA GLN A 73 -9.35 -1.07 -14.42
C GLN A 73 -8.91 0.19 -13.66
N ASP A 74 -9.84 1.06 -13.27
CA ASP A 74 -9.59 2.33 -12.62
C ASP A 74 -10.66 2.70 -11.56
N SER A 75 -10.46 3.84 -10.90
CA SER A 75 -11.37 4.38 -9.89
C SER A 75 -12.73 4.80 -10.45
N GLU A 76 -12.81 5.22 -11.72
CA GLU A 76 -14.06 5.62 -12.35
C GLU A 76 -15.00 4.42 -12.53
N ALA A 77 -14.47 3.28 -12.99
CA ALA A 77 -15.22 2.03 -13.14
C ALA A 77 -15.77 1.54 -11.79
N VAL A 78 -14.95 1.58 -10.73
CA VAL A 78 -15.37 1.19 -9.37
C VAL A 78 -16.46 2.13 -8.85
N ASN A 79 -16.25 3.44 -8.96
CA ASN A 79 -17.21 4.43 -8.47
C ASN A 79 -18.54 4.34 -9.20
N THR A 80 -18.52 4.09 -10.50
CA THR A 80 -19.73 3.86 -11.29
C THR A 80 -20.50 2.65 -10.77
N ALA A 81 -19.83 1.51 -10.56
CA ALA A 81 -20.47 0.31 -10.02
C ALA A 81 -21.05 0.52 -8.62
N LEU A 82 -20.30 1.18 -7.72
CA LEU A 82 -20.75 1.49 -6.37
C LEU A 82 -21.94 2.45 -6.39
N ARG A 83 -21.94 3.48 -7.26
CA ARG A 83 -23.08 4.40 -7.43
C ARG A 83 -24.31 3.67 -7.97
N SER A 84 -24.15 2.76 -8.94
CA SER A 84 -25.26 1.94 -9.42
C SER A 84 -25.84 1.07 -8.31
N LEU A 85 -25.00 0.48 -7.46
CA LEU A 85 -25.45 -0.29 -6.29
C LEU A 85 -26.18 0.60 -5.28
N ILE A 86 -25.65 1.78 -4.97
CA ILE A 86 -26.30 2.76 -4.09
C ILE A 86 -27.69 3.12 -4.63
N ALA A 87 -27.82 3.37 -5.93
CA ALA A 87 -29.11 3.68 -6.55
C ALA A 87 -30.12 2.54 -6.39
N ILE A 88 -29.69 1.28 -6.59
CA ILE A 88 -30.56 0.10 -6.40
C ILE A 88 -31.00 0.00 -4.93
N ILE A 89 -30.07 0.16 -3.98
CA ILE A 89 -30.36 0.08 -2.54
C ILE A 89 -31.32 1.20 -2.12
N GLN A 90 -31.11 2.43 -2.59
CA GLN A 90 -31.97 3.57 -2.28
C GLN A 90 -33.39 3.43 -2.86
N HIS A 91 -33.55 2.73 -3.97
CA HIS A 91 -34.87 2.40 -4.52
C HIS A 91 -35.52 1.18 -3.87
N ASN A 92 -34.85 0.50 -2.93
CA ASN A 92 -35.44 -0.60 -2.16
C ASN A 92 -36.21 -0.05 -0.94
N PRO A 93 -37.55 -0.19 -0.89
CA PRO A 93 -38.37 0.36 0.19
C PRO A 93 -38.08 -0.23 1.57
N GLU A 94 -37.59 -1.48 1.66
CA GLU A 94 -37.25 -2.09 2.96
C GLU A 94 -36.02 -1.44 3.59
N TYR A 95 -35.02 -1.08 2.79
CA TYR A 95 -33.77 -0.48 3.26
C TYR A 95 -33.99 0.94 3.81
N ASN A 96 -34.84 1.73 3.15
CA ASN A 96 -35.21 3.08 3.59
C ASN A 96 -35.97 3.08 4.92
N ASN A 97 -36.78 2.05 5.18
CA ASN A 97 -37.50 1.92 6.45
C ASN A 97 -36.57 1.55 7.61
N ILE A 98 -35.53 0.74 7.36
CA ILE A 98 -34.51 0.42 8.36
C ILE A 98 -33.69 1.66 8.74
N ILE A 99 -33.22 2.44 7.74
CA ILE A 99 -32.43 3.65 8.01
C ILE A 99 -33.26 4.73 8.71
N LYS A 100 -34.52 4.95 8.30
CA LYS A 100 -35.41 5.89 8.99
C LYS A 100 -35.63 5.49 10.45
N LYS A 101 -35.81 4.20 10.73
CA LYS A 101 -36.00 3.70 12.10
C LYS A 101 -34.74 3.87 12.96
N SER A 102 -33.54 3.69 12.40
CA SER A 102 -32.28 3.89 13.13
C SER A 102 -31.96 5.37 13.39
N LEU A 103 -32.42 6.28 12.54
CA LEU A 103 -32.21 7.73 12.70
C LEU A 103 -33.22 8.40 13.66
N THR A 104 -34.35 7.75 13.95
CA THR A 104 -35.38 8.26 14.87
C THR A 104 -35.30 7.63 16.27
N LEU A 105 -34.21 6.94 16.60
CA LEU A 105 -33.96 6.31 17.90
C LEU A 105 -32.99 7.11 18.80
N GLU A 106 -32.71 8.37 18.44
CA GLU A 106 -32.11 9.37 19.34
C GLU A 106 -33.17 10.28 19.97
#